data_AF-A0A1Y6BPZ9-F1
#
_entry.id   AF-A0A1Y6BPZ9-F1
#
_cell.length_a   1.000
_cell.length_b   1.000
_cell.length_c   1.000
_cell.angle_alpha   90.00
_cell.angle_beta   90.00
_cell.angle_gamma   90.00
#
_symmetry.space_group_name_H-M   'P 1'
#
loop_
_entity.id
_entity.type
_entity.pdbx_description
1 polymer ?
#
loop_
_entity_poly.entity_id
_entity_poly.type
_entity_poly.pdbx_seq_one_letter_code
_entity_poly.pdbx_strand_id
1 'polypeptide(L)'
;MRFLCIIAIFANLLSPQASAYTANKVWFEFMDTGQYKVVVNYTVPELKEFRESYVIFNQKRDAEAYFWALVRGADFYPGQPLVTEYKEPKLRPDPW
;
A
#
# COMPACT_ATOMS: atom_id res chain seq x y z
N MET A 1 -28.16 -29.00 -23.87
CA MET A 1 -26.94 -29.82 -23.67
C MET A 1 -26.04 -29.55 -24.87
N ARG A 2 -24.84 -28.98 -24.81
CA ARG A 2 -23.81 -28.87 -23.77
C ARG A 2 -23.02 -27.58 -24.00
N PHE A 3 -22.57 -27.02 -22.89
CA PHE A 3 -21.66 -25.88 -22.77
C PHE A 3 -20.35 -26.11 -23.54
N LEU A 4 -19.89 -25.09 -24.26
CA LEU A 4 -18.49 -24.91 -24.63
C LEU A 4 -18.02 -23.57 -24.04
N CYS A 5 -17.88 -23.58 -22.71
CA CYS A 5 -16.95 -22.69 -22.04
C CYS A 5 -15.54 -23.21 -22.36
N ILE A 6 -14.66 -22.34 -22.84
CA ILE A 6 -13.30 -22.09 -22.33
C ILE A 6 -12.87 -20.80 -23.03
N ILE A 7 -13.32 -19.67 -22.48
CA ILE A 7 -12.62 -18.40 -22.67
C ILE A 7 -11.51 -18.45 -21.62
N ALA A 8 -10.33 -18.91 -22.01
CA ALA A 8 -9.15 -18.85 -21.16
C ALA A 8 -8.67 -17.39 -21.13
N ILE A 9 -9.32 -16.57 -20.30
CA ILE A 9 -8.90 -15.21 -19.97
C ILE A 9 -7.62 -15.32 -19.12
N PHE A 10 -6.49 -15.56 -19.78
CA PHE A 10 -5.15 -15.41 -19.19
C PHE A 10 -4.72 -13.94 -19.24
N ALA A 11 -5.55 -13.03 -18.71
CA ALA A 11 -5.32 -11.59 -18.76
C ALA A 11 -5.18 -10.93 -17.38
N ASN A 12 -4.74 -11.65 -16.34
CA ASN A 12 -4.63 -11.07 -14.98
C ASN A 12 -3.45 -11.62 -14.17
N LEU A 13 -2.23 -11.65 -14.70
CA LEU A 13 -1.07 -11.95 -13.86
C LEU A 13 0.18 -11.11 -14.19
N LEU A 14 -0.04 -9.86 -14.55
CA LEU A 14 0.96 -8.81 -14.41
C LEU A 14 0.46 -7.86 -13.32
N SER A 15 0.42 -8.32 -12.06
CA SER A 15 0.48 -7.38 -10.95
C SER A 15 1.83 -6.67 -11.05
N PRO A 16 1.86 -5.34 -11.27
CA PRO A 16 3.11 -4.62 -11.29
C PRO A 16 3.79 -4.85 -9.94
N GLN A 17 5.10 -5.12 -10.01
CA GLN A 17 5.97 -5.42 -8.88
C GLN A 17 5.57 -4.60 -7.65
N ALA A 18 5.25 -5.30 -6.56
CA ALA A 18 5.04 -4.69 -5.25
C ALA A 18 6.38 -4.14 -4.77
N SER A 19 6.81 -3.03 -5.37
CA SER A 19 7.88 -2.22 -4.81
C SER A 19 7.36 -1.61 -3.52
N ALA A 20 8.20 -1.63 -2.49
CA ALA A 20 7.96 -0.93 -1.25
C ALA A 20 8.07 0.58 -1.53
N TYR A 21 7.01 1.33 -1.25
CA TYR A 21 7.03 2.79 -1.37
C TYR A 21 7.00 3.44 0.01
N THR A 22 7.66 4.58 0.12
CA THR A 22 7.58 5.43 1.30
C THR A 22 6.42 6.39 1.15
N ALA A 23 5.63 6.56 2.21
CA ALA A 23 4.52 7.50 2.21
C ALA A 23 5.02 8.96 2.23
N ASN A 24 4.48 9.80 1.35
CA ASN A 24 4.71 11.25 1.37
C ASN A 24 3.75 11.94 2.36
N LYS A 25 2.47 11.53 2.31
CA LYS A 25 1.40 12.06 3.14
C LYS A 25 0.44 10.94 3.50
N VAL A 26 0.01 10.91 4.75
CA VAL A 26 -0.93 9.93 5.28
C VAL A 26 -2.02 10.64 6.04
N TRP A 27 -3.28 10.22 5.87
CA TRP A 27 -4.38 10.71 6.69
C TRP A 27 -5.42 9.62 6.93
N PHE A 28 -6.37 9.95 7.82
CA PHE A 28 -7.34 9.03 8.37
C PHE A 28 -8.75 9.55 8.14
N GLU A 29 -9.65 8.67 7.69
CA GLU A 29 -11.06 8.96 7.45
C GLU A 29 -11.91 7.94 8.22
N PHE A 30 -12.87 8.41 9.01
CA PHE A 30 -13.91 7.55 9.58
C PHE A 30 -15.11 7.53 8.63
N MET A 31 -15.49 6.33 8.20
CA MET A 31 -16.57 6.14 7.23
C MET A 31 -17.91 5.98 7.95
N ASP A 32 -19.00 6.39 7.29
CA ASP A 32 -20.37 6.24 7.82
C ASP A 32 -20.76 4.76 8.06
N THR A 33 -20.06 3.82 7.42
CA THR A 33 -20.20 2.37 7.63
C THR A 33 -19.59 1.87 8.93
N GLY A 34 -18.95 2.74 9.73
CA GLY A 34 -18.23 2.38 10.95
C GLY A 34 -16.81 1.87 10.72
N GLN A 35 -16.35 1.88 9.45
CA GLN A 35 -15.01 1.45 9.06
C GLN A 35 -14.03 2.62 9.08
N TYR A 36 -12.74 2.29 9.11
CA TYR A 36 -11.64 3.25 9.19
C TYR A 36 -10.80 3.15 7.92
N LYS A 37 -10.69 4.25 7.18
CA LYS A 37 -9.92 4.31 5.94
C LYS A 37 -8.63 5.10 6.17
N VAL A 38 -7.50 4.45 5.93
CA VAL A 38 -6.18 5.10 5.93
C VAL A 38 -5.80 5.36 4.48
N VAL A 39 -5.54 6.62 4.15
CA VAL A 39 -5.17 7.04 2.79
C VAL A 39 -3.70 7.43 2.76
N VAL A 40 -3.00 6.98 1.72
CA VAL A 40 -1.56 7.12 1.56
C VAL A 40 -1.28 7.72 0.19
N ASN A 41 -0.67 8.89 0.18
CA ASN A 41 -0.09 9.49 -1.00
C ASN A 41 1.41 9.15 -1.07
N TYR A 42 1.89 8.75 -2.24
CA TYR A 42 3.25 8.31 -2.46
C TYR A 42 3.73 8.68 -3.87
N THR A 43 5.04 8.76 -4.05
CA THR A 43 5.66 9.00 -5.36
C THR A 43 6.02 7.65 -5.98
N VAL A 44 5.76 7.48 -7.27
CA VAL A 44 6.30 6.37 -8.08
C VAL A 44 7.47 6.91 -8.88
N PRO A 45 8.73 6.70 -8.45
CA PRO A 45 9.90 7.32 -9.06
C PRO A 45 10.07 6.97 -10.54
N GLU A 46 9.74 5.73 -10.92
CA GLU A 46 9.87 5.20 -12.27
C GLU A 46 8.96 5.94 -13.25
N LEU A 47 7.78 6.34 -12.77
CA LEU A 47 6.77 7.03 -13.58
C LEU A 47 6.79 8.55 -13.37
N LYS A 48 7.53 9.05 -12.37
CA LYS A 48 7.55 10.46 -11.95
C LYS A 48 6.16 11.00 -11.63
N GLU A 49 5.30 10.14 -11.07
CA GLU A 49 3.91 10.44 -10.74
C GLU A 49 3.68 10.40 -9.23
N PHE A 50 2.72 11.21 -8.77
CA PHE A 50 2.12 11.05 -7.45
C PHE A 50 0.91 10.14 -7.56
N ARG A 51 0.83 9.15 -6.69
CA ARG A 51 -0.30 8.22 -6.60
C ARG A 51 -0.89 8.20 -5.22
N GLU A 52 -2.13 7.75 -5.16
CA GLU A 52 -2.86 7.54 -3.93
C GLU A 52 -3.25 6.06 -3.82
N SER A 53 -3.22 5.55 -2.60
CA SER A 53 -3.74 4.24 -2.24
C SER A 53 -4.46 4.35 -0.90
N TYR A 54 -5.34 3.40 -0.60
CA TYR A 54 -6.04 3.39 0.66
C TYR A 54 -6.23 1.97 1.18
N VAL A 55 -6.45 1.87 2.49
CA VAL A 55 -6.74 0.62 3.19
C VAL A 55 -7.91 0.86 4.12
N ILE A 56 -8.86 -0.07 4.10
CA ILE A 56 -10.05 -0.02 4.94
C ILE A 56 -9.89 -1.08 6.04
N PHE A 57 -10.10 -0.65 7.28
CA PHE A 57 -10.03 -1.47 8.47
C PHE A 57 -11.37 -1.47 9.19
N ASN A 58 -11.73 -2.59 9.80
CA ASN A 58 -12.93 -2.69 10.63
C ASN A 58 -12.68 -2.23 12.08
N GLN A 59 -11.43 -2.25 12.53
CA GLN A 59 -11.05 -1.88 13.89
C GLN A 59 -10.19 -0.61 13.89
N LYS A 60 -10.53 0.33 14.76
CA LYS A 60 -9.78 1.59 14.94
C LYS A 60 -8.31 1.32 15.25
N ARG A 61 -8.05 0.38 16.15
CA ARG A 61 -6.71 0.02 16.62
C ARG A 61 -5.79 -0.40 15.48
N ASP A 62 -6.31 -1.22 14.55
CA ASP A 62 -5.52 -1.74 13.43
C ASP A 62 -5.21 -0.61 12.44
N ALA A 63 -6.20 0.26 12.17
CA ALA A 63 -6.04 1.43 11.33
C ALA A 63 -5.01 2.43 11.91
N GLU A 64 -5.07 2.68 13.22
CA GLU A 64 -4.11 3.54 13.92
C GLU A 64 -2.70 2.94 13.92
N ALA A 65 -2.56 1.63 14.14
CA ALA A 65 -1.27 0.96 14.10
C ALA A 65 -0.61 1.09 12.71
N TYR A 66 -1.39 0.86 11.65
CA TYR A 66 -0.94 1.06 10.27
C TYR A 66 -0.58 2.52 9.99
N PHE A 67 -1.44 3.47 10.35
CA PHE A 67 -1.19 4.90 10.21
C PHE A 67 0.13 5.33 10.88
N TRP A 68 0.33 4.94 12.14
CA TRP A 68 1.55 5.28 12.88
C TRP A 68 2.80 4.58 12.37
N ALA A 69 2.67 3.42 11.73
CA ALA A 69 3.79 2.79 11.04
C ALA A 69 4.25 3.65 9.86
N LEU A 70 3.31 4.07 9.00
CA LEU A 70 3.62 4.92 7.85
C LEU A 70 4.16 6.29 8.25
N VAL A 71 3.57 6.93 9.27
CA VAL A 71 4.05 8.23 9.78
C VAL A 71 5.49 8.14 10.31
N ARG A 72 5.90 6.98 10.84
CA ARG A 72 7.28 6.72 11.28
C ARG A 72 8.24 6.35 10.15
N GLY A 73 7.77 6.38 8.90
CA GLY A 73 8.59 6.07 7.73
C GLY A 73 8.68 4.59 7.41
N ALA A 74 7.73 3.77 7.88
CA ALA A 74 7.59 2.42 7.32
C ALA A 74 7.22 2.50 5.84
N ASP A 75 7.84 1.66 5.04
CA ASP A 75 7.44 1.44 3.66
C ASP A 75 6.17 0.58 3.63
N PHE A 76 5.42 0.71 2.54
CA PHE A 76 4.18 -0.04 2.31
C PHE A 76 4.06 -0.49 0.87
N TYR A 77 3.15 -1.44 0.64
CA TYR A 77 2.92 -2.06 -0.66
C TYR A 77 1.50 -1.75 -1.14
N PRO A 78 1.30 -0.96 -2.22
CA PRO A 78 -0.03 -0.61 -2.73
C PRO A 78 -0.92 -1.81 -3.09
N GLY A 79 -0.31 -2.96 -3.42
CA GLY A 79 -1.02 -4.22 -3.70
C GLY A 79 -1.17 -5.17 -2.51
N GLN A 80 -0.48 -4.90 -1.40
CA GLN A 80 -0.56 -5.68 -0.16
C GLN A 80 -0.55 -4.72 1.04
N PRO A 81 -1.56 -3.85 1.16
CA PRO A 81 -1.39 -2.64 1.94
C PRO A 81 -1.61 -2.87 3.45
N LEU A 82 -1.68 -4.12 3.90
CA LEU A 82 -1.57 -4.49 5.31
C LEU A 82 -0.12 -4.79 5.73
N VAL A 83 0.79 -4.89 4.76
CA VAL A 83 2.21 -5.15 4.98
C VAL A 83 2.95 -3.82 5.05
N THR A 84 3.68 -3.61 6.15
CA THR A 84 4.60 -2.48 6.31
C THR A 84 5.95 -2.98 6.78
N GLU A 85 7.03 -2.38 6.28
CA GLU A 85 8.40 -2.73 6.63
C GLU A 85 9.19 -1.48 6.99
N TYR A 86 10.04 -1.56 8.02
CA TYR A 86 10.97 -0.48 8.32
C TYR A 86 12.30 -0.78 7.62
N LYS A 87 12.82 0.19 6.87
CA LYS A 87 14.21 0.13 6.41
C LYS A 87 15.12 0.21 7.63
N GLU A 88 16.07 -0.73 7.72
CA GLU A 88 17.12 -0.65 8.73
C GLU A 88 17.90 0.66 8.56
N PRO A 89 18.19 1.39 9.65
CA PRO A 89 19.03 2.57 9.56
C PRO A 89 20.41 2.16 9.03
N LYS A 90 20.96 2.92 8.08
CA LYS A 90 22.31 2.70 7.59
C LYS A 90 23.30 2.81 8.76
N LEU A 91 23.83 1.67 9.22
CA LEU A 91 24.74 1.59 10.38
C LEU A 91 26.10 2.26 10.13
N ARG A 92 26.46 2.51 8.87
CA ARG A 92 27.68 3.22 8.49
C ARG A 92 27.34 4.31 7.48
N PRO A 93 27.91 5.52 7.62
CA PRO A 93 27.88 6.48 6.54
C PRO A 93 28.59 5.86 5.33
N ASP A 94 27.95 5.92 4.15
CA ASP A 94 28.64 5.63 2.88
C ASP A 94 29.84 6.60 2.78
N PRO A 95 31.07 6.11 2.57
CA PRO A 95 32.16 7.00 2.22
C PRO A 95 31.81 7.64 0.87
N TRP A 96 31.77 8.97 0.88
CA TRP A 96 31.52 9.85 -0.26
C TRP A 96 32.48 9.57 -1.41
#